data_AF-A0A392U2Y0-F1
#
_entry.id   AF-A0A392U2Y0-F1
#
_cell.length_a   1.000
_cell.length_b   1.000
_cell.length_c   1.000
_cell.angle_alpha   90.00
_cell.angle_beta   90.00
_cell.angle_gamma   90.00
#
_symmetry.space_group_name_H-M   'P 1'
#
loop_
_entity.id
_entity.type
_entity.pdbx_description
1 polymer ?
#
loop_
_entity_poly.entity_id
_entity_poly.type
_entity_poly.pdbx_seq_one_letter_code
_entity_poly.pdbx_strand_id
1 'polypeptide(L)' 'MRSYLKPLVIQAEVNGDFKVNKVWIDGGAVVNLMLESFLSKIDKSKKDLMDHNIVITDFN' A
#
# COMPACT_ATOMS: atom_id res chain seq x y z
N MET A 1 -11.22 -16.11 11.14
CA MET A 1 -9.81 -16.29 10.68
C MET A 1 -9.19 -17.41 11.51
N ARG A 2 -8.50 -18.39 10.90
CA ARG A 2 -7.84 -19.47 11.66
C ARG A 2 -6.74 -18.84 12.53
N SER A 3 -6.77 -19.08 13.84
CA SER A 3 -5.91 -18.43 14.86
C SER A 3 -4.40 -18.65 14.68
N TYR A 4 -4.01 -19.56 13.81
CA TYR A 4 -2.62 -19.93 13.51
C TYR A 4 -2.05 -19.28 12.24
N LEU A 5 -2.89 -18.65 11.40
CA LEU A 5 -2.41 -17.97 10.20
C LEU A 5 -1.91 -16.57 10.58
N LYS A 6 -0.61 -16.36 10.46
CA LYS A 6 0.01 -15.04 10.56
C LYS A 6 0.03 -14.39 9.18
N PRO A 7 -0.22 -13.08 9.07
CA PRO A 7 -0.03 -12.36 7.82
C PRO A 7 1.40 -12.47 7.31
N LEU A 8 1.56 -12.63 6.00
CA LEU A 8 2.86 -12.50 5.35
C LEU A 8 3.17 -11.01 5.16
N VAL A 9 4.28 -10.57 5.75
CA VAL A 9 4.74 -9.18 5.68
C VAL A 9 6.18 -9.17 5.16
N ILE A 10 6.46 -8.31 4.19
CA ILE A 10 7.79 -8.14 3.60
C ILE A 10 8.28 -6.70 3.76
N GLN A 11 9.57 -6.49 3.50
CA GLN A 11 10.13 -5.18 3.22
C GLN A 11 10.20 -5.00 1.71
N ALA A 12 9.87 -3.80 1.23
CA ALA A 12 9.95 -3.47 -0.19
C ALA A 12 10.45 -2.03 -0.37
N GLU A 13 10.94 -1.72 -1.56
CA GLU A 13 11.34 -0.39 -1.96
C GLU A 13 10.44 0.09 -3.09
N VAL A 14 9.90 1.30 -2.94
CA VAL A 14 9.06 1.95 -3.95
C VAL A 14 9.93 2.98 -4.65
N ASN A 15 9.89 2.99 -5.99
CA ASN A 15 10.58 3.94 -6.86
C ASN A 15 12.10 4.07 -6.68
N GLY A 16 12.75 3.15 -5.97
CA GLY A 16 14.21 3.15 -5.78
C GLY A 16 14.72 4.04 -4.65
N ASP A 17 13.84 4.69 -3.90
CA ASP A 17 14.18 5.72 -2.91
C ASP A 17 13.38 5.61 -1.60
N PHE A 18 12.17 5.03 -1.65
CA PHE A 18 11.32 4.91 -0.47
C PHE A 18 11.19 3.48 0.03
N LYS A 19 11.89 3.18 1.13
CA LYS A 19 11.82 1.86 1.81
C LYS A 19 10.60 1.74 2.71
N VAL A 20 9.78 0.72 2.46
CA VAL A 20 8.60 0.36 3.26
C VAL A 20 8.91 -0.89 4.07
N ASN A 21 8.94 -0.75 5.39
CA ASN A 21 9.34 -1.82 6.30
C ASN A 21 8.28 -2.93 6.46
N LYS A 22 7.02 -2.63 6.15
CA LYS A 22 5.90 -3.56 6.34
C LYS A 22 4.92 -3.43 5.18
N VAL A 23 5.07 -4.31 4.20
CA VAL A 23 4.11 -4.51 3.10
C VAL A 23 3.38 -5.82 3.32
N TRP A 24 2.05 -5.76 3.37
CA TRP A 24 1.21 -6.94 3.51
C TRP A 24 1.07 -7.64 2.16
N ILE A 25 1.24 -8.96 2.16
CA ILE A 25 0.98 -9.77 0.98
C ILE A 25 -0.44 -10.31 1.06
N ASP A 26 -1.33 -9.73 0.26
CA ASP A 26 -2.70 -10.17 0.09
C ASP A 26 -2.88 -10.83 -1.28
N GLY A 27 -3.06 -12.15 -1.29
CA GLY A 27 -3.29 -12.91 -2.52
C GLY A 27 -4.66 -12.66 -3.16
N GLY A 28 -5.59 -12.01 -2.47
CA GLY A 28 -6.89 -11.58 -3.00
C GLY A 28 -6.87 -10.18 -3.64
N ALA A 29 -5.80 -9.40 -3.41
CA ALA A 29 -5.68 -8.06 -3.96
C ALA A 29 -5.20 -8.10 -5.42
N VAL A 30 -5.98 -7.50 -6.33
CA VAL A 30 -5.63 -7.38 -7.75
C VAL A 30 -4.70 -6.20 -8.02
N VAL A 31 -4.67 -5.21 -7.11
CA VAL A 31 -3.84 -4.00 -7.19
C VAL A 31 -3.17 -3.71 -5.86
N ASN A 32 -2.01 -3.05 -5.91
CA ASN A 32 -1.32 -2.62 -4.69
C ASN A 32 -2.02 -1.41 -4.08
N LEU A 33 -2.29 -1.48 -2.78
CA LEU A 33 -2.82 -0.36 -2.00
C LEU A 33 -1.69 0.31 -1.22
N MET A 34 -1.70 1.63 -1.21
CA MET A 34 -0.75 2.44 -0.46
C MET A 34 -1.50 3.51 0.32
N LEU A 35 -1.03 3.80 1.53
CA LEU A 35 -1.55 4.91 2.31
C LEU A 35 -1.29 6.22 1.58
N GLU A 36 -2.29 7.09 1.53
CA GLU A 36 -2.16 8.41 0.89
C GLU A 36 -1.01 9.24 1.47
N SER A 37 -0.73 9.09 2.77
CA SER A 37 0.38 9.77 3.46
C SER A 37 1.76 9.42 2.88
N PHE A 38 1.89 8.29 2.17
CA PHE A 38 3.13 7.87 1.53
C PHE A 38 3.38 8.55 0.19
N LEU A 39 2.39 9.23 -0.41
CA LEU A 39 2.59 9.98 -1.66
C LEU A 39 3.71 11.01 -1.52
N SER A 40 3.73 11.75 -0.41
CA SER A 40 4.81 12.73 -0.13
C SER A 40 6.20 12.10 -0.01
N LYS A 41 6.30 10.80 0.27
CA LYS A 41 7.57 10.08 0.39
C LYS A 41 8.15 9.67 -0.95
N ILE A 42 7.35 9.69 -2.01
CA ILE A 42 7.74 9.38 -3.39
C ILE A 42 7.59 10.61 -4.30
N ASP A 43 7.64 11.81 -3.71
CA ASP A 43 7.47 13.10 -4.40
C ASP A 43 6.17 13.20 -5.23
N LYS A 44 5.08 12.69 -4.65
CA LYS A 44 3.74 12.74 -5.24
C LYS A 44 2.74 13.42 -4.33
N SER A 45 1.66 13.90 -4.93
CA SER A 45 0.52 14.53 -4.27
C SER A 45 -0.79 13.89 -4.73
N LYS A 46 -1.93 14.27 -4.12
CA LYS A 46 -3.24 13.82 -4.59
C LYS A 46 -3.51 14.20 -6.05
N LYS A 47 -2.89 15.27 -6.57
CA LYS A 47 -3.07 15.73 -7.96
C LYS A 47 -2.46 14.78 -8.98
N ASP A 48 -1.52 13.94 -8.54
CA ASP A 48 -0.86 12.94 -9.37
C ASP A 48 -1.65 11.62 -9.43
N LEU A 49 -2.73 11.48 -8.67
CA LEU A 49 -3.59 10.31 -8.73
C LEU A 49 -4.42 10.34 -10.01
N MET A 50 -4.47 9.21 -10.71
CA MET A 50 -5.38 9.01 -11.84
C MET A 50 -6.75 8.58 -11.31
N ASP A 51 -7.81 8.82 -12.08
CA ASP A 51 -9.20 8.49 -11.72
C ASP A 51 -9.42 7.00 -11.39
N HIS A 52 -8.47 6.14 -11.76
CA HIS A 52 -8.52 4.69 -11.58
C HIS A 52 -7.81 4.24 -10.29
N ASN A 53 -7.15 5.16 -9.58
CA ASN A 53 -6.57 4.91 -8.27
C ASN A 53 -7.68 4.97 -7.22
N ILE A 54 -8.01 3.81 -6.64
CA ILE A 54 -9.07 3.71 -5.64
C ILE A 54 -8.54 4.27 -4.30
N VAL A 55 -9.11 5.40 -3.86
CA VAL A 55 -8.89 5.92 -2.50
C VAL A 55 -9.94 5.31 -1.59
N ILE A 56 -9.54 4.34 -0.77
CA ILE A 56 -10.39 3.77 0.27
C ILE A 56 -10.25 4.66 1.51
N THR A 57 -11.26 5.48 1.80
CA THR A 57 -11.26 6.41 2.93
C THR A 57 -11.83 5.82 4.22
N ASP A 58 -12.43 4.63 4.16
CA ASP A 58 -13.05 3.98 5.30
C ASP A 58 -12.86 2.45 5.24
N PHE A 59 -12.48 1.85 6.37
CA PHE A 59 -12.30 0.40 6.55
C PHE A 59 -13.32 -0.18 7.54
N ASN A 60 -14.33 0.60 7.96
CA ASN A 60 -15.44 0.13 8.81
C ASN A 60 -16.42 -0.76 8.06
#